data_AF-A0A2E4QPQ0-F1
#
_entry.id   AF-A0A2E4QPQ0-F1
#
_cell.length_a   1.000
_cell.length_b   1.000
_cell.length_c   1.000
_cell.angle_alpha   90.00
_cell.angle_beta   90.00
_cell.angle_gamma   90.00
#
_symmetry.space_group_name_H-M   'P 1'
#
loop_
_entity.id
_entity.type
_entity.pdbx_description
1 polymer ?
#
loop_
_entity_poly.entity_id
_entity_poly.type
_entity_poly.pdbx_seq_one_letter_code
_entity_poly.pdbx_strand_id
1 'polypeptide(L)'
;MSEWSRRSSVPSGTPVETPPFVLVEQGLHGLTVVAANAGAARMNIWPGLAFTDARARTPDLAFEEIDRVADRAALHALAEWMVRFSPRVAVDGDDALLLEITGGAHLFGGEEEMAADIAVRFDRHGYGVRMGIASTPGASHALARYVAQCGQASILPEGGEREGLYDLPVSALRLSHETVQFLRRFGLTRIGQLYGLDRKALTHRFASRKASDAVVLRLDQALGLRKEPIRPLIEPPDWSVRLACPEPVSDSASVEHALETLACELCLKLESHGVGGRDFCLQAFLADGNSSHISVAAARPVRDPAHICRLFTERLDRINPGFGIDLFLLSAARCEAMDLEAVSLSAEIAGQSVDLEALARLADRLTARLGENAVQVVQPAESHVPERSECWRIFDGDLPEPAIAPPMGPRPLRLLDQPERVEVLAEIPDGPPARFIWRRVARHITRADGPERIAPEWWKLSERGARARDYYRAEDVQGRRYWVFREGLYDDNRGGPPQWFVHGLFA
;
A
#
# COMPACT_ATOMS: atom_id res chain seq x y z
N MET A 1 -4.40 43.47 6.83
CA MET A 1 -3.60 42.37 6.24
C MET A 1 -4.62 41.40 5.70
N SER A 2 -4.78 41.41 4.38
CA SER A 2 -6.03 41.09 3.71
C SER A 2 -6.22 39.59 3.50
N GLU A 3 -7.18 39.04 4.23
CA GLU A 3 -7.91 37.82 3.87
C GLU A 3 -8.72 38.12 2.61
N TRP A 4 -8.33 37.56 1.46
CA TRP A 4 -9.21 37.46 0.30
C TRP A 4 -9.77 36.04 0.23
N SER A 5 -11.03 35.96 0.63
CA SER A 5 -12.00 34.88 0.44
C SER A 5 -11.68 33.90 -0.69
N ARG A 6 -11.57 32.61 -0.33
CA ARG A 6 -11.87 31.49 -1.24
C ARG A 6 -13.18 31.79 -1.97
N ARG A 7 -13.19 31.63 -3.30
CA ARG A 7 -14.32 31.99 -4.16
C ARG A 7 -15.61 31.37 -3.67
N SER A 8 -16.58 32.25 -3.43
CA SER A 8 -17.99 31.96 -3.29
C SER A 8 -18.50 31.27 -4.57
N SER A 9 -19.23 30.17 -4.40
CA SER A 9 -20.02 29.51 -5.44
C SER A 9 -21.03 30.50 -6.03
N VAL A 10 -20.81 30.96 -7.27
CA VAL A 10 -21.82 31.68 -8.05
C VAL A 10 -22.52 30.67 -8.96
N PRO A 11 -23.86 30.66 -9.04
CA PRO A 11 -24.58 29.74 -9.91
C PRO A 11 -24.24 30.01 -11.39
N SER A 12 -24.07 28.93 -12.14
CA SER A 12 -23.89 28.88 -13.59
C SER A 12 -24.88 29.77 -14.34
N GLY A 13 -24.40 30.72 -15.14
CA GLY A 13 -25.23 31.45 -16.09
C GLY A 13 -24.70 32.77 -16.66
N THR A 14 -23.64 33.35 -16.10
CA THR A 14 -22.98 34.55 -16.67
C THR A 14 -21.48 34.33 -16.77
N PRO A 15 -20.83 34.57 -17.92
CA PRO A 15 -19.38 34.52 -18.02
C PRO A 15 -18.82 35.72 -17.26
N VAL A 16 -18.52 35.54 -15.98
CA VAL A 16 -17.71 36.49 -15.23
C VAL A 16 -16.36 36.52 -15.93
N GLU A 17 -16.01 37.66 -16.55
CA GLU A 17 -14.68 37.82 -17.13
C GLU A 17 -13.65 37.63 -16.02
N THR A 18 -12.99 36.49 -16.02
CA THR A 18 -11.95 36.18 -15.04
C THR A 18 -10.78 37.12 -15.29
N PRO A 19 -10.35 37.92 -14.30
CA PRO A 19 -9.20 38.80 -14.47
C PRO A 19 -7.97 37.98 -14.88
N PRO A 20 -7.05 38.54 -15.70
CA PRO A 20 -5.87 37.84 -16.13
C PRO A 20 -5.03 37.44 -14.92
N PHE A 21 -4.75 36.15 -14.79
CA PHE A 21 -4.06 35.55 -13.65
C PHE A 21 -3.05 34.51 -14.11
N VAL A 22 -1.88 34.49 -13.47
CA VAL A 22 -0.81 33.52 -13.71
C VAL A 22 -0.27 32.92 -12.42
N LEU A 23 0.16 31.67 -12.50
CA LEU A 23 1.03 31.08 -11.49
C LEU A 23 2.48 31.21 -11.94
N VAL A 24 3.38 31.56 -11.01
CA VAL A 24 4.81 31.73 -11.28
C VAL A 24 5.66 30.80 -10.42
N GLU A 25 6.86 30.49 -10.92
CA GLU A 25 7.90 29.80 -10.15
C GLU A 25 9.27 30.38 -10.45
N GLN A 26 10.22 30.14 -9.56
CA GLN A 26 11.61 30.58 -9.73
C GLN A 26 12.31 29.73 -10.81
N GLY A 27 12.57 30.33 -11.97
CA GLY A 27 13.33 29.73 -13.06
C GLY A 27 14.82 30.10 -13.05
N LEU A 28 15.56 29.59 -14.04
CA LEU A 28 17.02 29.84 -14.21
C LEU A 28 17.38 31.32 -14.41
N HIS A 29 16.45 32.13 -14.91
CA HIS A 29 16.65 33.54 -15.24
C HIS A 29 15.67 34.47 -14.49
N GLY A 30 15.13 34.02 -13.37
CA GLY A 30 14.11 34.72 -12.58
C GLY A 30 12.72 34.08 -12.67
N LEU A 31 11.68 34.81 -12.26
CA LEU A 31 10.31 34.30 -12.25
C LEU A 31 9.81 33.98 -13.66
N THR A 32 9.26 32.78 -13.82
CA THR A 32 8.67 32.28 -15.06
C THR A 32 7.22 31.87 -14.83
N VAL A 33 6.37 32.14 -15.82
CA VAL A 33 4.96 31.72 -15.81
C VAL A 33 4.88 30.19 -15.95
N VAL A 34 4.17 29.52 -15.04
CA VAL A 34 3.94 28.07 -15.06
C VAL A 34 2.56 27.74 -15.62
N ALA A 35 1.56 28.51 -15.21
CA ALA A 35 0.19 28.36 -15.68
C ALA A 35 -0.43 29.73 -15.93
N ALA A 36 -1.32 29.82 -16.91
CA ALA A 36 -2.03 31.03 -17.26
C ALA A 36 -3.52 30.70 -17.43
N ASN A 37 -4.39 31.50 -16.82
CA ASN A 37 -5.83 31.33 -17.03
C ASN A 37 -6.26 31.80 -18.42
N ALA A 38 -7.51 31.55 -18.80
CA ALA A 38 -8.05 31.96 -20.11
C ALA A 38 -7.96 33.49 -20.35
N GLY A 39 -8.11 34.30 -19.30
CA GLY A 39 -7.93 35.75 -19.37
C GLY A 39 -6.51 36.17 -19.76
N ALA A 40 -5.49 35.56 -19.12
CA ALA A 40 -4.09 35.78 -19.43
C ALA A 40 -3.70 35.23 -20.81
N ALA A 41 -4.26 34.07 -21.21
CA ALA A 41 -4.04 33.49 -22.54
C ALA A 41 -4.54 34.40 -23.67
N ARG A 42 -5.69 35.09 -23.49
CA ARG A 42 -6.19 36.11 -24.45
C ARG A 42 -5.21 37.28 -24.64
N MET A 43 -4.39 37.59 -23.62
CA MET A 43 -3.34 38.60 -23.68
C MET A 43 -2.00 38.04 -24.20
N ASN A 44 -2.03 36.87 -24.85
CA ASN A 44 -0.86 36.13 -25.30
C ASN A 44 0.11 35.82 -24.17
N ILE A 45 -0.35 35.47 -22.97
CA ILE A 45 0.53 34.98 -21.89
C ILE A 45 0.41 33.45 -21.84
N TRP A 46 1.54 32.74 -21.87
CA TRP A 46 1.59 31.28 -21.91
C TRP A 46 2.63 30.71 -20.94
N PRO A 47 2.50 29.43 -20.53
CA PRO A 47 3.51 28.73 -19.73
C PRO A 47 4.92 28.79 -20.34
N GLY A 48 5.93 29.14 -19.54
CA GLY A 48 7.33 29.30 -19.93
C GLY A 48 7.73 30.73 -20.31
N LEU A 49 6.79 31.69 -20.37
CA LEU A 49 7.10 33.10 -20.58
C LEU A 49 7.77 33.70 -19.33
N ALA A 50 8.76 34.57 -19.52
CA ALA A 50 9.35 35.33 -18.42
C ALA A 50 8.29 36.24 -17.78
N PHE A 51 8.23 36.29 -16.45
CA PHE A 51 7.22 37.08 -15.75
C PHE A 51 7.31 38.58 -16.06
N THR A 52 8.52 39.09 -16.33
CA THR A 52 8.74 40.47 -16.80
C THR A 52 8.04 40.75 -18.12
N ASP A 53 8.08 39.81 -19.06
CA ASP A 53 7.43 39.94 -20.37
C ASP A 53 5.91 39.83 -20.24
N ALA A 54 5.43 38.96 -19.34
CA ALA A 54 4.01 38.84 -19.03
C ALA A 54 3.46 40.17 -18.45
N ARG A 55 4.16 40.78 -17.48
CA ARG A 55 3.81 42.10 -16.92
C ARG A 55 3.91 43.24 -17.92
N ALA A 56 4.84 43.18 -18.88
CA ALA A 56 4.94 44.18 -19.93
C ALA A 56 3.71 44.18 -20.85
N ARG A 57 3.09 43.00 -21.07
CA ARG A 57 1.85 42.85 -21.87
C ARG A 57 0.61 43.23 -21.09
N THR A 58 0.61 42.99 -19.79
CA THR A 58 -0.53 43.25 -18.91
C THR A 58 -0.01 43.79 -17.58
N PRO A 59 0.04 45.12 -17.40
CA PRO A 59 0.56 45.73 -16.16
C PRO A 59 -0.21 45.30 -14.90
N ASP A 60 -1.53 45.11 -15.02
CA ASP A 60 -2.42 44.71 -13.92
C ASP A 60 -2.57 43.17 -13.80
N LEU A 61 -1.56 42.41 -14.25
CA LEU A 61 -1.58 40.95 -14.19
C LEU A 61 -1.50 40.46 -12.74
N ALA A 62 -2.56 39.79 -12.29
CA ALA A 62 -2.55 39.12 -10.99
C ALA A 62 -1.66 37.86 -11.05
N PHE A 63 -0.92 37.59 -9.97
CA PHE A 63 -0.05 36.42 -9.92
C PHE A 63 0.08 35.86 -8.50
N GLU A 64 0.31 34.56 -8.43
CA GLU A 64 0.67 33.84 -7.20
C GLU A 64 1.82 32.86 -7.48
N GLU A 65 2.58 32.51 -6.44
CA GLU A 65 3.59 31.47 -6.54
C GLU A 65 2.93 30.09 -6.53
N ILE A 66 3.39 29.19 -7.39
CA ILE A 66 2.85 27.83 -7.45
C ILE A 66 3.27 27.01 -6.22
N ASP A 67 2.31 26.34 -5.60
CA ASP A 67 2.58 25.35 -4.54
C ASP A 67 2.50 23.93 -5.13
N ARG A 68 3.63 23.46 -5.65
CA ARG A 68 3.75 22.12 -6.26
C ARG A 68 3.43 20.99 -5.26
N VAL A 69 3.60 21.22 -3.96
CA VAL A 69 3.32 20.20 -2.94
C VAL A 69 1.82 20.09 -2.73
N ALA A 70 1.14 21.22 -2.56
CA ALA A 70 -0.31 21.27 -2.46
C ALA A 70 -1.00 20.75 -3.72
N ASP A 71 -0.53 21.14 -4.92
CA ASP A 71 -1.09 20.69 -6.19
C ASP A 71 -0.99 19.16 -6.35
N ARG A 72 0.17 18.58 -6.02
CA ARG A 72 0.34 17.12 -6.05
C ARG A 72 -0.54 16.42 -5.04
N ALA A 73 -0.64 16.94 -3.81
CA ALA A 73 -1.52 16.38 -2.79
C ALA A 73 -2.99 16.40 -3.26
N ALA A 74 -3.43 17.50 -3.88
CA ALA A 74 -4.77 17.61 -4.47
C ALA A 74 -4.98 16.63 -5.62
N LEU A 75 -4.00 16.47 -6.52
CA LEU A 75 -4.09 15.51 -7.63
C LEU A 75 -4.14 14.06 -7.12
N HIS A 76 -3.39 13.73 -6.08
CA HIS A 76 -3.44 12.43 -5.42
C HIS A 76 -4.81 12.18 -4.77
N ALA A 77 -5.36 13.17 -4.05
CA ALA A 77 -6.70 13.05 -3.46
C ALA A 77 -7.78 12.84 -4.54
N LEU A 78 -7.67 13.55 -5.67
CA LEU A 78 -8.55 13.31 -6.83
C LEU A 78 -8.38 11.91 -7.40
N ALA A 79 -7.15 11.40 -7.52
CA ALA A 79 -6.89 10.04 -7.99
C ALA A 79 -7.53 8.97 -7.08
N GLU A 80 -7.46 9.15 -5.76
CA GLU A 80 -8.12 8.28 -4.78
C GLU A 80 -9.65 8.36 -4.90
N TRP A 81 -10.20 9.56 -5.06
CA TRP A 81 -11.64 9.75 -5.27
C TRP A 81 -12.13 9.11 -6.57
N MET A 82 -11.30 9.10 -7.62
CA MET A 82 -11.63 8.47 -8.90
C MET A 82 -11.73 6.94 -8.84
N VAL A 83 -11.34 6.28 -7.74
CA VAL A 83 -11.53 4.83 -7.54
C VAL A 83 -12.99 4.41 -7.67
N ARG A 84 -13.93 5.33 -7.40
CA ARG A 84 -15.37 5.14 -7.62
C ARG A 84 -15.75 4.77 -9.06
N PHE A 85 -14.93 5.18 -10.03
CA PHE A 85 -15.14 4.95 -11.46
C PHE A 85 -14.37 3.75 -11.98
N SER A 86 -13.16 3.52 -11.47
CA SER A 86 -12.33 2.36 -11.80
C SER A 86 -11.34 2.07 -10.67
N PRO A 87 -11.08 0.81 -10.31
CA PRO A 87 -10.05 0.46 -9.33
C PRO A 87 -8.62 0.70 -9.85
N ARG A 88 -8.44 0.97 -11.15
CA ARG A 88 -7.13 1.13 -11.80
C ARG A 88 -6.93 2.58 -12.23
N VAL A 89 -6.68 3.45 -11.24
CA VAL A 89 -6.38 4.87 -11.44
C VAL A 89 -4.89 5.13 -11.26
N ALA A 90 -4.28 5.92 -12.13
CA ALA A 90 -2.90 6.35 -12.02
C ALA A 90 -2.76 7.86 -12.21
N VAL A 91 -1.76 8.46 -11.58
CA VAL A 91 -1.36 9.85 -11.84
C VAL A 91 -0.43 9.90 -13.06
N ASP A 92 -0.70 10.81 -14.00
CA ASP A 92 0.13 11.06 -15.20
C ASP A 92 0.67 12.49 -15.19
N GLY A 93 1.91 12.65 -14.73
CA GLY A 93 2.56 13.96 -14.61
C GLY A 93 2.06 14.76 -13.40
N ASP A 94 1.96 16.07 -13.55
CA ASP A 94 1.58 17.00 -12.47
C ASP A 94 0.11 17.47 -12.58
N ASP A 95 -0.64 17.09 -13.62
CA ASP A 95 -1.96 17.66 -13.93
C ASP A 95 -2.96 16.69 -14.61
N ALA A 96 -2.68 15.37 -14.62
CA ALA A 96 -3.58 14.41 -15.27
C ALA A 96 -3.73 13.11 -14.49
N LEU A 97 -4.88 12.46 -14.71
CA LEU A 97 -5.22 11.14 -14.21
C LEU A 97 -5.47 10.20 -15.40
N LEU A 98 -5.01 8.96 -15.28
CA LEU A 98 -5.28 7.88 -16.22
C LEU A 98 -6.18 6.85 -15.54
N LEU A 99 -7.29 6.55 -16.17
CA LEU A 99 -8.25 5.56 -15.71
C LEU A 99 -8.35 4.43 -16.72
N GLU A 100 -8.25 3.19 -16.23
CA GLU A 100 -8.49 2.01 -17.04
C GLU A 100 -9.94 1.55 -16.84
N ILE A 101 -10.80 1.76 -17.85
CA ILE A 101 -12.26 1.61 -17.71
C ILE A 101 -12.81 0.33 -18.37
N THR A 102 -11.94 -0.57 -18.81
CA THR A 102 -12.33 -1.82 -19.50
C THR A 102 -13.29 -2.63 -18.63
N GLY A 103 -14.43 -2.99 -19.19
CA GLY A 103 -15.45 -3.76 -18.46
C GLY A 103 -16.20 -2.97 -17.39
N GLY A 104 -15.88 -1.70 -17.12
CA GLY A 104 -16.54 -0.86 -16.12
C GLY A 104 -17.59 0.10 -16.69
N ALA A 105 -17.38 0.61 -17.90
CA ALA A 105 -18.21 1.67 -18.49
C ALA A 105 -19.71 1.32 -18.61
N HIS A 106 -20.05 0.04 -18.82
CA HIS A 106 -21.44 -0.42 -18.92
C HIS A 106 -22.24 -0.18 -17.63
N LEU A 107 -21.58 -0.13 -16.47
CA LEU A 107 -22.21 0.16 -15.17
C LEU A 107 -22.67 1.62 -15.03
N PHE A 108 -22.33 2.46 -16.01
CA PHE A 108 -22.67 3.88 -16.09
C PHE A 108 -23.53 4.18 -17.32
N GLY A 109 -23.93 3.18 -18.11
CA GLY A 109 -24.66 3.38 -19.37
C GLY A 109 -23.76 3.52 -20.61
N GLY A 110 -22.45 3.36 -20.47
CA GLY A 110 -21.47 3.46 -21.56
C GLY A 110 -20.39 4.50 -21.29
N GLU A 111 -19.43 4.62 -22.21
CA GLU A 111 -18.29 5.54 -22.07
C GLU A 111 -18.71 7.02 -22.09
N GLU A 112 -19.72 7.37 -22.88
CA GLU A 112 -20.27 8.73 -22.96
C GLU A 112 -20.92 9.17 -21.65
N GLU A 113 -21.82 8.35 -21.11
CA GLU A 113 -22.52 8.62 -19.84
C GLU A 113 -21.55 8.63 -18.65
N MET A 114 -20.56 7.72 -18.65
CA MET A 114 -19.48 7.73 -17.66
C MET A 114 -18.71 9.06 -17.69
N ALA A 115 -18.35 9.53 -18.88
CA ALA A 115 -17.65 10.80 -19.02
C ALA A 115 -18.52 12.00 -18.60
N ALA A 116 -19.82 11.97 -18.92
CA ALA A 116 -20.76 12.99 -18.51
C ALA A 116 -20.88 13.07 -16.96
N ASP A 117 -20.98 11.93 -16.27
CA ASP A 117 -21.00 11.89 -14.79
C ASP A 117 -19.70 12.45 -14.19
N ILE A 118 -18.54 12.10 -14.78
CA ILE A 118 -17.25 12.68 -14.37
C ILE A 118 -17.26 14.21 -14.55
N ALA A 119 -17.67 14.71 -15.71
CA ALA A 119 -17.70 16.15 -16.00
C ALA A 119 -18.57 16.91 -14.99
N VAL A 120 -19.80 16.44 -14.74
CA VAL A 120 -20.75 17.06 -13.81
C VAL A 120 -20.18 17.14 -12.39
N ARG A 121 -19.52 16.07 -11.93
CA ARG A 121 -18.97 16.04 -10.57
C ARG A 121 -17.75 16.93 -10.42
N PHE A 122 -16.83 16.94 -11.38
CA PHE A 122 -15.69 17.86 -11.32
C PHE A 122 -16.14 19.32 -11.38
N ASP A 123 -17.16 19.66 -12.18
CA ASP A 123 -17.74 21.00 -12.21
C ASP A 123 -18.30 21.40 -10.83
N ARG A 124 -19.00 20.48 -10.15
CA ARG A 124 -19.49 20.68 -8.77
C ARG A 124 -18.35 20.94 -7.76
N HIS A 125 -17.17 20.36 -7.98
CA HIS A 125 -15.98 20.59 -7.16
C HIS A 125 -15.14 21.80 -7.63
N GLY A 126 -15.60 22.55 -8.64
CA GLY A 126 -14.94 23.75 -9.14
C GLY A 126 -13.75 23.49 -10.07
N TYR A 127 -13.66 22.28 -10.64
CA TYR A 127 -12.60 21.89 -11.58
C TYR A 127 -13.12 21.80 -13.01
N GLY A 128 -12.37 22.41 -13.94
CA GLY A 128 -12.57 22.18 -15.37
C GLY A 128 -11.75 20.96 -15.84
N VAL A 129 -12.40 19.99 -16.47
CA VAL A 129 -11.73 18.78 -16.97
C VAL A 129 -11.76 18.68 -18.49
N ARG A 130 -10.71 18.11 -19.06
CA ARG A 130 -10.66 17.68 -20.46
C ARG A 130 -10.41 16.19 -20.49
N MET A 131 -11.27 15.45 -21.18
CA MET A 131 -11.25 13.98 -21.15
C MET A 131 -11.06 13.42 -22.55
N GLY A 132 -10.15 12.46 -22.66
CA GLY A 132 -9.95 11.65 -23.85
C GLY A 132 -10.19 10.19 -23.51
N ILE A 133 -11.03 9.50 -24.26
CA ILE A 133 -11.28 8.06 -24.12
C ILE A 133 -10.80 7.38 -25.41
N ALA A 134 -9.95 6.37 -25.27
CA ALA A 134 -9.41 5.58 -26.38
C ALA A 134 -8.90 4.24 -25.83
N SER A 135 -8.59 3.28 -26.71
CA SER A 135 -8.12 1.95 -26.29
C SER A 135 -6.67 1.92 -25.81
N THR A 136 -5.94 3.06 -25.87
CA THR A 136 -4.56 3.16 -25.38
C THR A 136 -4.34 4.40 -24.51
N PRO A 137 -3.46 4.32 -23.50
CA PRO A 137 -3.10 5.50 -22.68
C PRO A 137 -2.48 6.63 -23.50
N GLY A 138 -1.74 6.30 -24.57
CA GLY A 138 -1.14 7.28 -25.45
C GLY A 138 -2.16 8.05 -26.27
N ALA A 139 -3.17 7.35 -26.80
CA ALA A 139 -4.24 7.99 -27.56
C ALA A 139 -5.15 8.83 -26.65
N SER A 140 -5.55 8.30 -25.50
CA SER A 140 -6.40 9.03 -24.54
C SER A 140 -5.73 10.31 -24.04
N HIS A 141 -4.43 10.26 -23.73
CA HIS A 141 -3.64 11.45 -23.37
C HIS A 141 -3.62 12.49 -24.50
N ALA A 142 -3.39 12.05 -25.75
CA ALA A 142 -3.35 12.94 -26.90
C ALA A 142 -4.70 13.63 -27.13
N LEU A 143 -5.80 12.88 -27.05
CA LEU A 143 -7.15 13.43 -27.16
C LEU A 143 -7.45 14.44 -26.04
N ALA A 144 -7.18 14.06 -24.78
CA ALA A 144 -7.47 14.90 -23.63
C ALA A 144 -6.76 16.26 -23.69
N ARG A 145 -5.52 16.29 -24.18
CA ARG A 145 -4.72 17.53 -24.22
C ARG A 145 -4.90 18.37 -25.47
N TYR A 146 -5.19 17.76 -26.62
CA TYR A 146 -5.15 18.44 -27.93
C TYR A 146 -6.47 18.50 -28.66
N VAL A 147 -7.48 17.70 -28.27
CA VAL A 147 -8.78 17.63 -28.96
C VAL A 147 -9.92 18.02 -28.03
N ALA A 148 -9.94 17.42 -26.84
CA ALA A 148 -11.04 17.55 -25.90
C ALA A 148 -11.21 18.99 -25.42
N GLN A 149 -12.47 19.40 -25.32
CA GLN A 149 -12.87 20.68 -24.75
C GLN A 149 -13.26 20.50 -23.28
N CYS A 150 -13.28 21.60 -22.52
CA CYS A 150 -13.63 21.52 -21.12
C CYS A 150 -15.08 21.02 -20.95
N GLY A 151 -15.27 19.97 -20.16
CA GLY A 151 -16.58 19.36 -19.89
C GLY A 151 -17.12 18.44 -20.99
N GLN A 152 -16.44 18.30 -22.13
CA GLN A 152 -16.84 17.39 -23.21
C GLN A 152 -15.72 16.39 -23.52
N ALA A 153 -16.03 15.10 -23.39
CA ALA A 153 -15.08 14.06 -23.72
C ALA A 153 -14.92 13.90 -25.24
N SER A 154 -13.68 13.62 -25.66
CA SER A 154 -13.37 13.16 -27.00
C SER A 154 -13.12 11.66 -26.95
N ILE A 155 -13.94 10.89 -27.66
CA ILE A 155 -13.93 9.42 -27.62
C ILE A 155 -13.48 8.91 -28.99
N LEU A 156 -12.48 8.02 -28.99
CA LEU A 156 -12.13 7.21 -30.15
C LEU A 156 -12.63 5.79 -29.94
N PRO A 157 -13.33 5.20 -30.93
CA PRO A 157 -13.72 3.80 -30.88
C PRO A 157 -12.49 2.90 -30.98
N GLU A 158 -12.63 1.65 -30.54
CA GLU A 158 -11.57 0.65 -30.63
C GLU A 158 -11.03 0.50 -32.06
N GLY A 159 -9.71 0.65 -32.23
CA GLY A 159 -9.04 0.62 -33.52
C GLY A 159 -9.03 1.95 -34.29
N GLY A 160 -9.66 3.00 -33.75
CA GLY A 160 -9.72 4.34 -34.34
C GLY A 160 -8.46 5.20 -34.10
N GLU A 161 -7.45 4.69 -33.38
CA GLU A 161 -6.28 5.46 -32.95
C GLU A 161 -5.46 6.00 -34.12
N ARG A 162 -5.30 5.20 -35.17
CA ARG A 162 -4.47 5.61 -36.32
C ARG A 162 -5.03 6.83 -37.03
N GLU A 163 -6.34 6.85 -37.26
CA GLU A 163 -7.04 7.96 -37.92
C GLU A 163 -7.21 9.14 -36.97
N GLY A 164 -7.66 8.89 -35.74
CA GLY A 164 -7.91 9.92 -34.73
C GLY A 164 -6.66 10.70 -34.31
N LEU A 165 -5.48 10.07 -34.36
CA LEU A 165 -4.20 10.73 -34.03
C LEU A 165 -3.51 11.37 -35.24
N TYR A 166 -3.98 11.14 -36.48
CA TYR A 166 -3.27 11.50 -37.70
C TYR A 166 -2.86 12.98 -37.77
N ASP A 167 -3.81 13.87 -37.48
CA ASP A 167 -3.62 15.32 -37.60
C ASP A 167 -3.04 15.99 -36.34
N LEU A 168 -2.86 15.23 -35.26
CA LEU A 168 -2.35 15.77 -34.00
C LEU A 168 -0.86 16.10 -34.10
N PRO A 169 -0.39 17.12 -33.36
CA PRO A 169 1.02 17.48 -33.36
C PRO A 169 1.85 16.39 -32.68
N VAL A 170 3.12 16.25 -33.09
CA VAL A 170 4.05 15.28 -32.48
C VAL A 170 4.29 15.48 -30.98
N SER A 171 3.97 16.67 -30.43
CA SER A 171 4.01 16.93 -28.99
C SER A 171 2.98 16.09 -28.21
N ALA A 172 1.93 15.60 -28.86
CA ALA A 172 0.92 14.75 -28.24
C ALA A 172 1.44 13.33 -27.90
N LEU A 173 2.60 12.93 -28.43
CA LEU A 173 3.22 11.64 -28.14
C LEU A 173 4.01 11.58 -26.81
N ARG A 174 3.81 12.53 -25.87
CA ARG A 174 4.51 12.56 -24.57
C ARG A 174 6.04 12.48 -24.71
N LEU A 175 6.57 13.21 -25.70
CA LEU A 175 7.99 13.28 -26.02
C LEU A 175 8.66 14.43 -25.26
N SER A 176 9.98 14.32 -25.03
CA SER A 176 10.74 15.41 -24.42
C SER A 176 10.75 16.65 -25.31
N HIS A 177 10.87 17.83 -24.69
CA HIS A 177 10.91 19.10 -25.43
C HIS A 177 12.01 19.12 -26.49
N GLU A 178 13.20 18.61 -26.18
CA GLU A 178 14.32 18.46 -27.12
C GLU A 178 13.94 17.60 -28.33
N THR A 179 13.28 16.46 -28.11
CA THR A 179 12.85 15.55 -29.19
C THR A 179 11.81 16.20 -30.09
N VAL A 180 10.86 16.94 -29.50
CA VAL A 180 9.84 17.68 -30.26
C VAL A 180 10.47 18.80 -31.10
N GLN A 181 11.39 19.58 -30.53
CA GLN A 181 12.11 20.61 -31.28
C GLN A 181 12.91 20.02 -32.44
N PHE A 182 13.56 18.89 -32.20
CA PHE A 182 14.29 18.17 -33.23
C PHE A 182 13.36 17.73 -34.36
N LEU A 183 12.25 17.03 -34.06
CA LEU A 183 11.25 16.63 -35.06
C LEU A 183 10.76 17.81 -35.90
N ARG A 184 10.47 18.96 -35.26
CA ARG A 184 10.06 20.19 -35.96
C ARG A 184 11.13 20.69 -36.93
N ARG A 185 12.42 20.62 -36.59
CA ARG A 185 13.53 21.00 -37.49
C ARG A 185 13.61 20.12 -38.74
N PHE A 186 13.12 18.88 -38.68
CA PHE A 186 13.02 17.97 -39.82
C PHE A 186 11.69 18.06 -40.58
N GLY A 187 10.82 19.03 -40.22
CA GLY A 187 9.50 19.20 -40.84
C GLY A 187 8.45 18.17 -40.38
N LEU A 188 8.76 17.36 -39.36
CA LEU A 188 7.85 16.39 -38.77
C LEU A 188 7.07 17.07 -37.64
N THR A 189 5.94 17.66 -37.98
CA THR A 189 5.09 18.41 -37.05
C THR A 189 3.85 17.64 -36.62
N ARG A 190 3.37 16.68 -37.43
CA ARG A 190 2.18 15.85 -37.17
C ARG A 190 2.51 14.38 -36.97
N ILE A 191 1.70 13.67 -36.20
CA ILE A 191 1.87 12.24 -35.91
C ILE A 191 1.72 11.40 -37.18
N GLY A 192 0.75 11.70 -38.06
CA GLY A 192 0.52 10.95 -39.29
C GLY A 192 1.74 10.90 -40.22
N GLN A 193 2.61 11.91 -40.16
CA GLN A 193 3.86 11.95 -40.93
C GLN A 193 4.87 10.88 -40.46
N LEU A 194 4.71 10.33 -39.26
CA LEU A 194 5.58 9.29 -38.71
C LEU A 194 5.17 7.87 -39.15
N TYR A 195 3.93 7.66 -39.60
CA TYR A 195 3.43 6.32 -39.92
C TYR A 195 4.16 5.65 -41.08
N GLY A 196 4.59 6.43 -42.08
CA GLY A 196 5.30 5.96 -43.27
C GLY A 196 6.82 5.98 -43.17
N LEU A 197 7.38 6.43 -42.05
CA LEU A 197 8.83 6.50 -41.88
C LEU A 197 9.39 5.11 -41.56
N ASP A 198 10.40 4.69 -42.32
CA ASP A 198 11.16 3.49 -41.98
C ASP A 198 11.80 3.67 -40.59
N ARG A 199 11.57 2.71 -39.70
CA ARG A 199 12.13 2.67 -38.34
C ARG A 199 13.66 2.76 -38.36
N LYS A 200 14.31 2.18 -39.39
CA LYS A 200 15.75 2.29 -39.59
C LYS A 200 16.15 3.71 -40.00
N ALA A 201 15.35 4.38 -40.83
CA ALA A 201 15.57 5.76 -41.24
C ALA A 201 15.40 6.75 -40.07
N LEU A 202 14.46 6.49 -39.15
CA LEU A 202 14.36 7.22 -37.88
C LEU A 202 15.64 7.02 -37.07
N THR A 203 16.09 5.79 -36.87
CA THR A 203 17.30 5.52 -36.06
C THR A 203 18.56 6.16 -36.66
N HIS A 204 18.70 6.20 -37.99
CA HIS A 204 19.86 6.80 -38.67
C HIS A 204 19.86 8.33 -38.73
N ARG A 205 18.68 8.96 -38.73
CA ARG A 205 18.53 10.43 -38.83
C ARG A 205 18.62 11.13 -37.48
N PHE A 206 18.41 10.40 -36.38
CA PHE A 206 18.45 10.96 -35.04
C PHE A 206 19.87 10.85 -34.50
N ALA A 207 20.48 11.99 -34.18
CA ALA A 207 21.82 12.04 -33.57
C ALA A 207 21.88 11.34 -32.20
N SER A 208 20.72 11.20 -31.53
CA SER A 208 20.57 10.48 -30.27
C SER A 208 19.68 9.26 -30.48
N ARG A 209 20.28 8.07 -30.36
CA ARG A 209 19.56 6.78 -30.40
C ARG A 209 18.40 6.75 -29.39
N LYS A 210 18.61 7.35 -28.21
CA LYS A 210 17.61 7.46 -27.15
C LYS A 210 16.36 8.23 -27.60
N ALA A 211 16.52 9.30 -28.39
CA ALA A 211 15.39 10.09 -28.88
C ALA A 211 14.59 9.34 -29.96
N SER A 212 15.27 8.65 -30.90
CA SER A 212 14.60 7.81 -31.89
C SER A 212 13.82 6.68 -31.23
N ASP A 213 14.44 5.97 -30.30
CA ASP A 213 13.82 4.86 -29.58
C ASP A 213 12.58 5.34 -28.80
N ALA A 214 12.64 6.54 -28.20
CA ALA A 214 11.50 7.15 -27.52
C ALA A 214 10.35 7.48 -28.48
N VAL A 215 10.63 8.03 -29.67
CA VAL A 215 9.60 8.32 -30.68
C VAL A 215 8.91 7.04 -31.14
N VAL A 216 9.67 6.02 -31.50
CA VAL A 216 9.13 4.73 -31.96
C VAL A 216 8.31 4.07 -30.84
N LEU A 217 8.84 4.06 -29.62
CA LEU A 217 8.14 3.51 -28.45
C LEU A 217 6.79 4.21 -28.23
N ARG A 218 6.78 5.55 -28.15
CA ARG A 218 5.57 6.32 -27.86
C ARG A 218 4.55 6.23 -28.99
N LEU A 219 4.99 6.17 -30.24
CA LEU A 219 4.12 5.96 -31.40
C LEU A 219 3.48 4.57 -31.36
N ASP A 220 4.26 3.52 -31.13
CA ASP A 220 3.76 2.15 -31.05
C ASP A 220 2.79 1.98 -29.87
N GLN A 221 3.03 2.67 -28.75
CA GLN A 221 2.12 2.69 -27.60
C GLN A 221 0.81 3.42 -27.92
N ALA A 222 0.87 4.60 -28.54
CA ALA A 222 -0.32 5.37 -28.89
C ALA A 222 -1.20 4.65 -29.92
N LEU A 223 -0.59 3.91 -30.85
CA LEU A 223 -1.29 3.11 -31.87
C LEU A 223 -1.70 1.71 -31.40
N GLY A 224 -1.42 1.32 -30.16
CA GLY A 224 -1.78 0.01 -29.61
C GLY A 224 -0.93 -1.15 -30.13
N LEU A 225 0.10 -0.88 -30.93
CA LEU A 225 1.05 -1.89 -31.42
C LEU A 225 1.94 -2.45 -30.31
N ARG A 226 2.11 -1.67 -29.23
CA ARG A 226 2.84 -2.08 -28.02
C ARG A 226 2.03 -1.70 -26.79
N LYS A 227 1.80 -2.66 -25.89
CA LYS A 227 1.10 -2.42 -24.62
C LYS A 227 1.90 -1.45 -23.73
N GLU A 228 1.19 -0.48 -23.15
CA GLU A 228 1.70 0.42 -22.13
C GLU A 228 1.04 0.05 -20.80
N PRO A 229 1.80 -0.43 -19.79
CA PRO A 229 1.23 -0.76 -18.49
C PRO A 229 0.87 0.52 -17.73
N ILE A 230 -0.37 0.58 -17.24
CA ILE A 230 -0.79 1.57 -16.24
C ILE A 230 -0.39 1.01 -14.87
N ARG A 231 0.34 1.79 -14.07
CA ARG A 231 0.66 1.47 -12.68
C ARG A 231 -0.35 2.19 -11.78
N PRO A 232 -1.32 1.47 -11.20
CA PRO A 232 -2.30 2.08 -10.33
C PRO A 232 -1.65 2.76 -9.13
N LEU A 233 -2.29 3.81 -8.62
CA LEU A 233 -1.90 4.51 -7.39
C LEU A 233 -2.07 3.59 -6.17
N ILE A 234 -3.16 2.82 -6.15
CA ILE A 234 -3.50 1.84 -5.12
C ILE A 234 -3.63 0.49 -5.83
N GLU A 235 -3.07 -0.57 -5.22
CA GLU A 235 -3.25 -1.92 -5.73
C GLU A 235 -4.75 -2.24 -5.82
N PRO A 236 -5.28 -2.63 -7.00
CA PRO A 236 -6.68 -2.92 -7.14
C PRO A 236 -7.04 -4.13 -6.26
N PRO A 237 -8.20 -4.11 -5.58
CA PRO A 237 -8.61 -5.25 -4.77
C PRO A 237 -8.92 -6.46 -5.65
N ASP A 238 -8.74 -7.66 -5.08
CA ASP A 238 -9.13 -8.92 -5.74
C ASP A 238 -10.63 -8.91 -6.09
N TRP A 239 -11.46 -8.47 -5.14
CA TRP A 239 -12.91 -8.41 -5.30
C TRP A 239 -13.51 -7.15 -4.67
N SER A 240 -14.50 -6.56 -5.32
CA SER A 240 -15.25 -5.45 -4.76
C SER A 240 -16.73 -5.44 -5.18
N VAL A 241 -17.54 -4.79 -4.36
CA VAL A 241 -18.96 -4.52 -4.56
C VAL A 241 -19.25 -3.08 -4.14
N ARG A 242 -20.21 -2.45 -4.80
CA ARG A 242 -20.52 -1.04 -4.63
C ARG A 242 -22.01 -0.83 -4.45
N LEU A 243 -22.38 0.14 -3.62
CA LEU A 243 -23.76 0.53 -3.39
C LEU A 243 -23.88 2.04 -3.57
N ALA A 244 -24.53 2.45 -4.67
CA ALA A 244 -24.80 3.85 -4.96
C ALA A 244 -26.02 4.31 -4.16
N CYS A 245 -25.91 5.47 -3.51
CA CYS A 245 -26.97 6.08 -2.72
C CYS A 245 -27.59 7.22 -3.55
N PRO A 246 -28.86 7.09 -4.00
CA PRO A 246 -29.52 8.17 -4.76
C PRO A 246 -29.68 9.45 -3.93
N GLU A 247 -29.88 9.30 -2.62
CA GLU A 247 -29.88 10.39 -1.65
C GLU A 247 -28.68 10.23 -0.72
N PRO A 248 -27.91 11.32 -0.43
CA PRO A 248 -26.73 11.23 0.41
C PRO A 248 -27.06 10.73 1.83
N VAL A 249 -26.39 9.65 2.25
CA VAL A 249 -26.61 9.02 3.57
C VAL A 249 -25.79 9.73 4.64
N SER A 250 -26.42 10.07 5.77
CA SER A 250 -25.73 10.74 6.89
C SER A 250 -25.95 10.10 8.26
N ASP A 251 -26.88 9.15 8.38
CA ASP A 251 -27.20 8.45 9.61
C ASP A 251 -26.43 7.13 9.76
N SER A 252 -26.01 6.81 10.98
CA SER A 252 -25.24 5.59 11.27
C SER A 252 -26.01 4.30 10.92
N ALA A 253 -27.34 4.28 11.11
CA ALA A 253 -28.16 3.11 10.82
C ALA A 253 -28.13 2.73 9.33
N SER A 254 -28.15 3.73 8.45
CA SER A 254 -28.03 3.53 7.01
C SER A 254 -26.61 3.15 6.58
N VAL A 255 -25.56 3.61 7.27
CA VAL A 255 -24.19 3.11 7.05
C VAL A 255 -24.07 1.63 7.42
N GLU A 256 -24.63 1.22 8.55
CA GLU A 256 -24.68 -0.19 8.98
C GLU A 256 -25.44 -1.04 7.96
N HIS A 257 -26.61 -0.58 7.51
CA HIS A 257 -27.40 -1.29 6.51
C HIS A 257 -26.69 -1.41 5.15
N ALA A 258 -25.98 -0.34 4.73
CA ALA A 258 -25.16 -0.37 3.53
C ALA A 258 -24.02 -1.41 3.65
N LEU A 259 -23.37 -1.48 4.81
CA LEU A 259 -22.34 -2.49 5.07
C LEU A 259 -22.92 -3.91 5.05
N GLU A 260 -24.07 -4.16 5.68
CA GLU A 260 -24.73 -5.47 5.65
C GLU A 260 -25.07 -5.91 4.22
N THR A 261 -25.63 -4.99 3.43
CA THR A 261 -25.96 -5.23 2.01
C THR A 261 -24.71 -5.59 1.21
N LEU A 262 -23.65 -4.78 1.34
CA LEU A 262 -22.39 -5.01 0.65
C LEU A 262 -21.70 -6.30 1.12
N ALA A 263 -21.73 -6.62 2.40
CA ALA A 263 -21.12 -7.84 2.93
C ALA A 263 -21.81 -9.09 2.37
N CYS A 264 -23.13 -9.09 2.26
CA CYS A 264 -23.88 -10.16 1.61
C CYS A 264 -23.49 -10.33 0.13
N GLU A 265 -23.48 -9.23 -0.64
CA GLU A 265 -23.10 -9.27 -2.05
C GLU A 265 -21.65 -9.73 -2.27
N LEU A 266 -20.72 -9.24 -1.44
CA LEU A 266 -19.32 -9.62 -1.51
C LEU A 266 -19.14 -11.11 -1.22
N CYS A 267 -19.78 -11.63 -0.17
CA CYS A 267 -19.71 -13.04 0.18
C CYS A 267 -20.23 -13.94 -0.95
N LEU A 268 -21.32 -13.55 -1.65
CA LEU A 268 -21.81 -14.29 -2.82
C LEU A 268 -20.78 -14.34 -3.95
N LYS A 269 -20.07 -13.23 -4.22
CA LYS A 269 -18.99 -13.21 -5.22
C LYS A 269 -17.80 -14.05 -4.80
N LEU A 270 -17.40 -13.99 -3.53
CA LEU A 270 -16.31 -14.81 -3.01
C LEU A 270 -16.66 -16.31 -3.08
N GLU A 271 -17.92 -16.64 -2.78
CA GLU A 271 -18.46 -18.01 -2.84
C GLU A 271 -18.42 -18.59 -4.25
N SER A 272 -18.84 -17.81 -5.26
CA SER A 272 -18.81 -18.27 -6.65
C SER A 272 -17.40 -18.56 -7.18
N HIS A 273 -16.36 -18.11 -6.48
CA HIS A 273 -14.96 -18.32 -6.83
C HIS A 273 -14.20 -19.23 -5.85
N GLY A 274 -14.87 -19.79 -4.82
CA GLY A 274 -14.25 -20.71 -3.86
C GLY A 274 -13.20 -20.06 -2.96
N VAL A 275 -13.30 -18.76 -2.71
CA VAL A 275 -12.34 -17.99 -1.90
C VAL A 275 -13.02 -17.35 -0.68
N GLY A 276 -12.21 -16.97 0.30
CA GLY A 276 -12.60 -16.11 1.43
C GLY A 276 -11.72 -14.87 1.48
N GLY A 277 -12.23 -13.79 2.06
CA GLY A 277 -11.46 -12.55 2.25
C GLY A 277 -10.65 -12.58 3.55
N ARG A 278 -9.41 -12.07 3.49
CA ARG A 278 -8.56 -11.82 4.66
C ARG A 278 -8.54 -10.34 5.03
N ASP A 279 -8.37 -9.47 4.04
CA ASP A 279 -8.29 -8.02 4.27
C ASP A 279 -9.48 -7.34 3.62
N PHE A 280 -10.31 -6.67 4.43
CA PHE A 280 -11.50 -5.97 3.98
C PHE A 280 -11.33 -4.46 4.15
N CYS A 281 -11.80 -3.69 3.17
CA CYS A 281 -11.81 -2.24 3.21
C CYS A 281 -13.20 -1.73 2.82
N LEU A 282 -13.79 -0.92 3.70
CA LEU A 282 -15.01 -0.16 3.41
C LEU A 282 -14.62 1.28 3.11
N GLN A 283 -14.90 1.74 1.90
CA GLN A 283 -14.70 3.12 1.47
C GLN A 283 -16.07 3.81 1.30
N ALA A 284 -16.17 5.02 1.82
CA ALA A 284 -17.31 5.90 1.68
C ALA A 284 -16.89 7.15 0.89
N PHE A 285 -17.56 7.43 -0.23
CA PHE A 285 -17.34 8.61 -1.05
C PHE A 285 -18.39 9.67 -0.71
N LEU A 286 -17.92 10.83 -0.29
CA LEU A 286 -18.74 11.92 0.21
C LEU A 286 -19.20 12.83 -0.93
N ALA A 287 -20.34 13.48 -0.75
CA ALA A 287 -20.93 14.42 -1.72
C ALA A 287 -20.05 15.66 -2.00
N ASP A 288 -19.12 15.97 -1.09
CA ASP A 288 -18.18 17.09 -1.18
C ASP A 288 -16.86 16.74 -1.90
N GLY A 289 -16.73 15.51 -2.40
CA GLY A 289 -15.57 15.04 -3.18
C GLY A 289 -14.48 14.40 -2.32
N ASN A 290 -14.67 14.36 -1.01
CA ASN A 290 -13.78 13.63 -0.11
C ASN A 290 -14.13 12.13 -0.11
N SER A 291 -13.19 11.32 0.36
CA SER A 291 -13.45 9.91 0.67
C SER A 291 -12.91 9.59 2.06
N SER A 292 -13.57 8.64 2.73
CA SER A 292 -13.13 8.09 4.01
C SER A 292 -13.09 6.58 3.86
N HIS A 293 -12.12 5.92 4.49
CA HIS A 293 -12.03 4.47 4.46
C HIS A 293 -11.68 3.90 5.83
N ILE A 294 -12.14 2.68 6.06
CA ILE A 294 -11.77 1.87 7.20
C ILE A 294 -11.40 0.47 6.72
N SER A 295 -10.36 -0.12 7.33
CA SER A 295 -9.88 -1.45 6.98
C SER A 295 -9.86 -2.36 8.20
N VAL A 296 -10.13 -3.64 7.98
CA VAL A 296 -10.08 -4.71 8.97
C VAL A 296 -9.43 -5.93 8.35
N ALA A 297 -8.77 -6.73 9.18
CA ALA A 297 -8.15 -7.98 8.77
C ALA A 297 -8.74 -9.14 9.58
N ALA A 298 -8.88 -10.28 8.93
CA ALA A 298 -9.25 -11.55 9.52
C ALA A 298 -8.04 -12.49 9.49
N ALA A 299 -7.90 -13.29 10.54
CA ALA A 299 -6.84 -14.26 10.70
C ALA A 299 -6.96 -15.36 9.64
N ARG A 300 -8.16 -15.93 9.45
CA ARG A 300 -8.46 -16.92 8.41
C ARG A 300 -9.30 -16.31 7.27
N PRO A 301 -9.37 -16.96 6.09
CA PRO A 301 -10.29 -16.55 5.03
C PRO A 301 -11.75 -16.58 5.53
N VAL A 302 -12.46 -15.46 5.41
CA VAL A 302 -13.83 -15.28 5.89
C VAL A 302 -14.80 -15.14 4.71
N ARG A 303 -15.94 -15.81 4.82
CA ARG A 303 -17.10 -15.70 3.91
C ARG A 303 -18.44 -15.63 4.67
N ASP A 304 -18.43 -15.04 5.86
CA ASP A 304 -19.61 -14.84 6.71
C ASP A 304 -19.95 -13.34 6.81
N PRO A 305 -21.05 -12.86 6.22
CA PRO A 305 -21.45 -11.45 6.28
C PRO A 305 -21.56 -10.92 7.72
N ALA A 306 -22.08 -11.72 8.65
CA ALA A 306 -22.26 -11.29 10.03
C ALA A 306 -20.93 -11.16 10.78
N HIS A 307 -19.92 -11.95 10.42
CA HIS A 307 -18.57 -11.78 10.95
C HIS A 307 -17.92 -10.52 10.39
N ILE A 308 -17.98 -10.30 9.06
CA ILE A 308 -17.44 -9.09 8.41
C ILE A 308 -18.03 -7.82 9.04
N CYS A 309 -19.36 -7.75 9.20
CA CYS A 309 -20.02 -6.59 9.80
C CYS A 309 -19.51 -6.33 11.23
N ARG A 310 -19.35 -7.38 12.04
CA ARG A 310 -18.83 -7.28 13.42
C ARG A 310 -17.40 -6.76 13.50
N LEU A 311 -16.55 -7.06 12.52
CA LEU A 311 -15.18 -6.51 12.49
C LEU A 311 -15.17 -5.00 12.27
N PHE A 312 -16.12 -4.49 11.50
CA PHE A 312 -16.25 -3.07 11.23
C PHE A 312 -16.99 -2.28 12.31
N THR A 313 -17.88 -2.90 13.10
CA THR A 313 -18.73 -2.21 14.08
C THR A 313 -17.97 -1.22 14.96
N GLU A 314 -16.83 -1.63 15.54
CA GLU A 314 -16.01 -0.77 16.43
C GLU A 314 -15.27 0.37 15.70
N ARG A 315 -15.25 0.35 14.37
CA ARG A 315 -14.55 1.32 13.51
C ARG A 315 -15.49 2.17 12.66
N LEU A 316 -16.78 1.85 12.61
CA LEU A 316 -17.76 2.58 11.79
C LEU A 316 -17.86 4.06 12.19
N ASP A 317 -17.75 4.38 13.48
CA ASP A 317 -17.74 5.76 14.00
C ASP A 317 -16.60 6.63 13.45
N ARG A 318 -15.57 6.01 12.84
CA ARG A 318 -14.47 6.75 12.18
C ARG A 318 -14.88 7.29 10.81
N ILE A 319 -15.90 6.73 10.19
CA ILE A 319 -16.47 7.27 8.96
C ILE A 319 -17.28 8.50 9.37
N ASN A 320 -16.75 9.69 9.08
CA ASN A 320 -17.51 10.92 9.23
C ASN A 320 -18.32 11.16 7.95
N PRO A 321 -19.66 11.03 7.97
CA PRO A 321 -20.49 11.20 6.80
C PRO A 321 -20.57 12.65 6.32
N GLY A 322 -20.16 13.65 7.11
CA GLY A 322 -20.11 15.06 6.69
C GLY A 322 -21.40 15.55 6.03
N PHE A 323 -21.32 15.88 4.73
CA PHE A 323 -22.45 16.34 3.89
C PHE A 323 -23.29 15.21 3.27
N GLY A 324 -23.00 13.96 3.64
CA GLY A 324 -23.65 12.76 3.15
C GLY A 324 -22.73 11.93 2.24
N ILE A 325 -22.98 10.62 2.25
CA ILE A 325 -22.26 9.61 1.49
C ILE A 325 -23.09 9.24 0.26
N ASP A 326 -22.49 9.36 -0.92
CA ASP A 326 -23.12 9.08 -2.22
C ASP A 326 -22.87 7.65 -2.70
N LEU A 327 -21.79 7.04 -2.22
CA LEU A 327 -21.34 5.71 -2.67
C LEU A 327 -20.57 5.01 -1.57
N PHE A 328 -20.94 3.75 -1.33
CA PHE A 328 -20.12 2.82 -0.57
C PHE A 328 -19.44 1.82 -1.51
N LEU A 329 -18.19 1.47 -1.19
CA LEU A 329 -17.42 0.43 -1.85
C LEU A 329 -16.85 -0.49 -0.77
N LEU A 330 -17.23 -1.76 -0.79
CA LEU A 330 -16.63 -2.79 0.05
C LEU A 330 -15.74 -3.66 -0.83
N SER A 331 -14.49 -3.81 -0.43
CA SER A 331 -13.50 -4.60 -1.16
C SER A 331 -12.80 -5.61 -0.27
N ALA A 332 -12.53 -6.79 -0.81
CA ALA A 332 -11.57 -7.74 -0.27
C ALA A 332 -10.25 -7.58 -1.04
N ALA A 333 -9.25 -7.01 -0.38
CA ALA A 333 -7.96 -6.69 -1.01
C ALA A 333 -7.03 -7.90 -1.08
N ARG A 334 -7.17 -8.83 -0.14
CA ARG A 334 -6.46 -10.10 -0.13
C ARG A 334 -7.46 -11.23 0.06
N CYS A 335 -7.49 -12.14 -0.89
CA CYS A 335 -8.31 -13.34 -0.84
C CYS A 335 -7.46 -14.61 -0.90
N GLU A 336 -7.97 -15.65 -0.25
CA GLU A 336 -7.33 -16.96 -0.24
C GLU A 336 -8.36 -18.05 -0.48
N ALA A 337 -7.89 -19.19 -0.99
CA ALA A 337 -8.73 -20.36 -1.17
C ALA A 337 -9.36 -20.73 0.17
N MET A 338 -10.67 -20.90 0.15
CA MET A 338 -11.43 -21.35 1.30
C MET A 338 -12.03 -22.69 0.92
N ASP A 339 -11.28 -23.75 1.16
CA ASP A 339 -11.80 -25.09 0.99
C ASP A 339 -12.96 -25.28 1.97
N LEU A 340 -14.02 -25.93 1.49
CA LEU A 340 -15.03 -26.50 2.37
C LEU A 340 -14.33 -27.64 3.11
N GLU A 341 -13.62 -27.32 4.20
CA GLU A 341 -13.06 -28.34 5.07
C GLU A 341 -14.22 -29.24 5.49
N ALA A 342 -14.21 -30.47 4.97
CA ALA A 342 -15.04 -31.53 5.49
C ALA A 342 -14.67 -31.64 6.97
N VAL A 343 -15.55 -31.14 7.85
CA VAL A 343 -15.46 -31.32 9.30
C VAL A 343 -15.09 -32.77 9.53
N SER A 344 -13.84 -33.00 9.92
CA SER A 344 -13.33 -34.35 10.07
C SER A 344 -14.07 -34.96 11.25
N LEU A 345 -15.09 -35.79 10.97
CA LEU A 345 -15.87 -36.53 11.95
C LEU A 345 -15.00 -37.35 12.92
N SER A 346 -13.73 -37.60 12.58
CA SER A 346 -12.75 -38.25 13.45
C SER A 346 -12.29 -37.39 14.62
N ALA A 347 -12.30 -36.06 14.50
CA ALA A 347 -11.78 -35.14 15.51
C ALA A 347 -12.78 -34.86 16.65
N GLU A 348 -14.10 -34.97 16.39
CA GLU A 348 -15.15 -34.86 17.41
C GLU A 348 -15.16 -36.08 18.36
N ILE A 349 -14.83 -37.27 17.86
CA ILE A 349 -14.86 -38.53 18.63
C ILE A 349 -13.77 -38.55 19.72
N ALA A 350 -12.70 -37.76 19.58
CA ALA A 350 -11.60 -37.70 20.54
C ALA A 350 -11.76 -36.63 21.64
N GLY A 351 -12.80 -35.80 21.61
CA GLY A 351 -13.12 -34.82 22.67
C GLY A 351 -12.02 -33.76 22.96
N GLN A 352 -11.05 -33.59 22.06
CA GLN A 352 -9.89 -32.71 22.23
C GLN A 352 -9.55 -31.88 20.97
N SER A 353 -10.49 -31.74 20.02
CA SER A 353 -10.29 -30.84 18.89
C SER A 353 -10.64 -29.41 19.28
N VAL A 354 -9.65 -28.52 19.23
CA VAL A 354 -9.88 -27.08 19.34
C VAL A 354 -10.59 -26.65 18.06
N ASP A 355 -11.75 -26.00 18.19
CA ASP A 355 -12.42 -25.33 17.07
C ASP A 355 -11.58 -24.13 16.63
N LEU A 356 -10.76 -24.35 15.59
CA LEU A 356 -9.87 -23.33 15.03
C LEU A 356 -10.64 -22.17 14.41
N GLU A 357 -11.85 -22.40 13.90
CA GLU A 357 -12.67 -21.33 13.33
C GLU A 357 -13.21 -20.42 14.44
N ALA A 358 -13.72 -20.99 15.54
CA ALA A 358 -14.14 -20.21 16.69
C ALA A 358 -12.97 -19.45 17.34
N LEU A 359 -11.79 -20.07 17.42
CA LEU A 359 -10.58 -19.41 17.89
C LEU A 359 -10.17 -18.24 16.97
N ALA A 360 -10.22 -18.43 15.66
CA ALA A 360 -9.95 -17.36 14.69
C ALA A 360 -10.94 -16.21 14.82
N ARG A 361 -12.24 -16.49 14.90
CA ARG A 361 -13.27 -15.46 15.13
C ARG A 361 -13.08 -14.71 16.45
N LEU A 362 -12.58 -15.39 17.50
CA LEU A 362 -12.22 -14.73 18.75
C LEU A 362 -10.99 -13.84 18.57
N ALA A 363 -9.94 -14.35 17.93
CA ALA A 363 -8.71 -13.60 17.67
C ALA A 363 -9.00 -12.34 16.84
N ASP A 364 -9.80 -12.44 15.78
CA ASP A 364 -10.18 -11.30 14.94
C ASP A 364 -10.85 -10.19 15.75
N ARG A 365 -11.78 -10.55 16.64
CA ARG A 365 -12.47 -9.57 17.51
C ARG A 365 -11.52 -8.91 18.50
N LEU A 366 -10.60 -9.68 19.09
CA LEU A 366 -9.59 -9.13 20.00
C LEU A 366 -8.62 -8.21 19.25
N THR A 367 -8.17 -8.60 18.06
CA THR A 367 -7.28 -7.80 17.20
C THR A 367 -7.96 -6.52 16.70
N ALA A 368 -9.22 -6.61 16.27
CA ALA A 368 -9.98 -5.45 15.81
C ALA A 368 -10.11 -4.37 16.90
N ARG A 369 -10.27 -4.80 18.17
CA ARG A 369 -10.49 -3.94 19.34
C ARG A 369 -9.19 -3.48 20.04
N LEU A 370 -8.22 -4.37 20.23
CA LEU A 370 -6.99 -4.13 21.00
C LEU A 370 -5.80 -3.76 20.12
N GLY A 371 -5.88 -3.97 18.81
CA GLY A 371 -4.84 -3.66 17.83
C GLY A 371 -4.16 -4.89 17.25
N GLU A 372 -3.39 -4.67 16.18
CA GLU A 372 -2.81 -5.71 15.30
C GLU A 372 -1.84 -6.69 16.00
N ASN A 373 -1.24 -6.27 17.12
CA ASN A 373 -0.26 -7.08 17.87
C ASN A 373 -0.83 -7.70 19.15
N ALA A 374 -2.15 -7.61 19.38
CA ALA A 374 -2.76 -7.99 20.65
C ALA A 374 -2.86 -9.51 20.87
N VAL A 375 -3.04 -10.28 19.79
CA VAL A 375 -3.19 -11.74 19.87
C VAL A 375 -1.93 -12.41 19.31
N GLN A 376 -1.19 -13.06 20.20
CA GLN A 376 0.06 -13.73 19.87
C GLN A 376 0.04 -15.18 20.37
N VAL A 377 0.73 -16.04 19.62
CA VAL A 377 0.97 -17.43 19.97
C VAL A 377 2.47 -17.69 20.03
N VAL A 378 2.88 -18.59 20.92
CA VAL A 378 4.27 -19.06 20.99
C VAL A 378 4.46 -20.12 19.92
N GLN A 379 5.46 -19.94 19.07
CA GLN A 379 5.87 -20.95 18.10
C GLN A 379 7.29 -21.43 18.39
N PRO A 380 7.57 -22.73 18.18
CA PRO A 380 8.93 -23.23 18.15
C PRO A 380 9.74 -22.51 17.07
N ALA A 381 11.02 -22.25 17.36
CA ALA A 381 11.97 -21.70 16.41
C ALA A 381 13.19 -22.63 16.33
N GLU A 382 13.76 -22.78 15.13
CA GLU A 382 14.94 -23.61 14.88
C GLU A 382 16.21 -22.96 15.45
N SER A 383 16.33 -22.98 16.77
CA SER A 383 17.51 -22.52 17.51
C SER A 383 17.83 -23.52 18.60
N HIS A 384 19.10 -23.91 18.68
CA HIS A 384 19.61 -24.69 19.81
C HIS A 384 19.95 -23.81 21.02
N VAL A 385 19.83 -22.48 20.90
CA VAL A 385 20.01 -21.55 22.01
C VAL A 385 18.67 -21.39 22.75
N PRO A 386 18.61 -21.65 24.07
CA PRO A 386 17.36 -21.76 24.82
C PRO A 386 16.47 -20.50 24.76
N GLU A 387 17.08 -19.31 24.80
CA GLU A 387 16.36 -18.03 24.76
C GLU A 387 15.71 -17.75 23.40
N ARG A 388 16.04 -18.56 22.38
CA ARG A 388 15.61 -18.39 20.99
C ARG A 388 14.92 -19.64 20.43
N SER A 389 14.75 -20.68 21.22
CA SER A 389 14.06 -21.90 20.79
C SER A 389 12.55 -21.70 20.66
N GLU A 390 12.05 -20.59 21.18
CA GLU A 390 10.65 -20.17 21.11
C GLU A 390 10.58 -18.70 20.73
N CYS A 391 9.59 -18.32 19.92
CA CYS A 391 9.30 -16.93 19.64
C CYS A 391 7.81 -16.66 19.62
N TRP A 392 7.45 -15.41 19.93
CA TRP A 392 6.09 -14.93 19.79
C TRP A 392 5.81 -14.60 18.32
N ARG A 393 4.69 -15.09 17.81
CA ARG A 393 4.16 -14.78 16.48
C ARG A 393 2.73 -14.25 16.62
N ILE A 394 2.36 -13.29 15.78
CA ILE A 394 0.96 -12.84 15.65
C ILE A 394 0.12 -14.03 15.19
N PHE A 395 -1.00 -14.27 15.84
CA PHE A 395 -1.90 -15.34 15.44
C PHE A 395 -2.53 -15.03 14.07
N ASP A 396 -2.35 -15.93 13.12
CA ASP A 396 -2.77 -15.82 11.71
C ASP A 396 -3.81 -16.87 11.33
N GLY A 397 -4.49 -17.45 12.33
CA GLY A 397 -5.56 -18.42 12.12
C GLY A 397 -5.16 -19.87 12.36
N ASP A 398 -3.86 -20.15 12.39
CA ASP A 398 -3.35 -21.48 12.64
C ASP A 398 -2.52 -21.53 13.92
N LEU A 399 -2.74 -22.60 14.69
CA LEU A 399 -1.90 -22.92 15.82
C LEU A 399 -0.58 -23.48 15.30
N PRO A 400 0.56 -23.05 15.87
CA PRO A 400 1.86 -23.59 15.46
C PRO A 400 1.89 -25.09 15.72
N GLU A 401 2.37 -25.85 14.74
CA GLU A 401 2.57 -27.28 14.93
C GLU A 401 3.57 -27.52 16.05
N PRO A 402 3.32 -28.49 16.94
CA PRO A 402 4.31 -28.87 17.92
C PRO A 402 5.51 -29.44 17.17
N ALA A 403 6.62 -28.68 17.15
CA ALA A 403 7.86 -29.18 16.60
C ALA A 403 8.27 -30.43 17.40
N ILE A 404 8.53 -31.54 16.70
CA ILE A 404 9.21 -32.68 17.30
C ILE A 404 10.64 -32.22 17.57
N ALA A 405 10.86 -31.64 18.74
CA ALA A 405 12.19 -31.21 19.12
C ALA A 405 13.12 -32.43 19.08
N PRO A 406 14.33 -32.32 18.47
CA PRO A 406 15.34 -33.35 18.64
C PRO A 406 15.54 -33.59 20.14
N PRO A 407 15.91 -34.81 20.58
CA PRO A 407 16.05 -35.13 22.00
C PRO A 407 17.18 -34.30 22.61
N MET A 408 16.84 -33.10 23.06
CA MET A 408 17.63 -32.26 23.93
C MET A 408 17.40 -32.76 25.36
N GLY A 409 18.41 -32.63 26.23
CA GLY A 409 18.22 -32.93 27.64
C GLY A 409 17.04 -32.13 28.24
N PRO A 410 16.47 -32.58 29.37
CA PRO A 410 15.38 -31.85 30.03
C PRO A 410 15.71 -30.36 30.20
N ARG A 411 14.78 -29.51 29.77
CA ARG A 411 14.82 -28.05 29.90
C ARG A 411 14.10 -27.60 31.19
N PRO A 412 14.49 -26.49 31.81
CA PRO A 412 13.82 -25.96 32.99
C PRO A 412 12.41 -25.46 32.67
N LEU A 413 11.49 -25.57 33.63
CA LEU A 413 10.13 -25.02 33.50
C LEU A 413 10.12 -23.49 33.50
N ARG A 414 11.10 -22.87 34.17
CA ARG A 414 11.28 -21.42 34.20
C ARG A 414 12.66 -21.05 33.71
N LEU A 415 12.72 -20.37 32.58
CA LEU A 415 13.91 -19.71 32.07
C LEU A 415 13.94 -18.24 32.56
N LEU A 416 15.11 -17.71 32.87
CA LEU A 416 15.30 -16.30 33.17
C LEU A 416 15.53 -15.54 31.86
N ASP A 417 14.84 -14.40 31.68
CA ASP A 417 15.00 -13.55 30.49
C ASP A 417 16.46 -13.12 30.25
N GLN A 418 17.22 -12.97 31.35
CA GLN A 418 18.65 -12.73 31.32
C GLN A 418 19.35 -13.67 32.33
N PRO A 419 20.38 -14.43 31.90
CA PRO A 419 21.17 -15.23 32.82
C PRO A 419 21.81 -14.38 33.93
N GLU A 420 21.69 -14.83 35.17
CA GLU A 420 22.24 -14.12 36.33
C GLU A 420 23.64 -14.66 36.66
N ARG A 421 24.65 -13.77 36.66
CA ARG A 421 26.03 -14.15 36.98
C ARG A 421 26.15 -14.65 38.43
N VAL A 422 26.90 -15.73 38.62
CA VAL A 422 27.15 -16.34 39.92
C VAL A 422 28.64 -16.57 40.17
N GLU A 423 29.02 -16.54 41.44
CA GLU A 423 30.34 -16.97 41.89
C GLU A 423 30.28 -18.47 42.19
N VAL A 424 31.19 -19.23 41.58
CA VAL A 424 31.18 -20.70 41.61
C VAL A 424 32.52 -21.23 42.11
N LEU A 425 32.47 -22.26 42.95
CA LEU A 425 33.56 -23.18 43.21
C LEU A 425 33.27 -24.45 42.41
N ALA A 426 34.05 -24.69 41.36
CA ALA A 426 33.96 -25.87 40.48
C ALA A 426 35.35 -26.47 40.28
N GLU A 427 35.41 -27.77 40.00
CA GLU A 427 36.65 -28.42 39.60
C GLU A 427 37.04 -27.99 38.17
N ILE A 428 38.30 -27.58 37.98
CA ILE A 428 38.86 -27.15 36.69
C ILE A 428 39.54 -28.36 36.03
N PRO A 429 39.39 -28.60 34.71
CA PRO A 429 38.78 -27.71 33.71
C PRO A 429 37.29 -27.91 33.46
N ASP A 430 36.69 -29.09 33.57
CA ASP A 430 35.30 -29.35 33.12
C ASP A 430 34.35 -29.91 34.20
N GLY A 431 34.75 -29.78 35.47
CA GLY A 431 33.98 -30.31 36.58
C GLY A 431 32.69 -29.52 36.84
N PRO A 432 31.64 -30.21 37.35
CA PRO A 432 30.41 -29.54 37.75
C PRO A 432 30.64 -28.58 38.95
N PRO A 433 29.72 -27.63 39.16
CA PRO A 433 29.81 -26.72 40.31
C PRO A 433 29.59 -27.48 41.63
N ALA A 434 30.52 -27.37 42.57
CA ALA A 434 30.39 -27.92 43.92
C ALA A 434 29.61 -26.97 44.85
N ARG A 435 29.80 -25.65 44.65
CA ARG A 435 29.09 -24.60 45.38
C ARG A 435 28.96 -23.36 44.50
N PHE A 436 27.84 -22.65 44.60
CA PHE A 436 27.72 -21.31 44.02
C PHE A 436 26.96 -20.34 44.92
N ILE A 437 27.19 -19.03 44.75
CA ILE A 437 26.45 -17.97 45.44
C ILE A 437 25.50 -17.32 44.43
N TRP A 438 24.20 -17.46 44.69
CA TRP A 438 23.16 -16.86 43.86
C TRP A 438 22.21 -16.06 44.72
N ARG A 439 21.99 -14.78 44.35
CA ARG A 439 21.17 -13.82 45.11
C ARG A 439 21.52 -13.78 46.61
N ARG A 440 22.83 -13.72 46.90
CA ARG A 440 23.42 -13.71 48.26
C ARG A 440 23.19 -14.98 49.09
N VAL A 441 22.69 -16.06 48.49
CA VAL A 441 22.50 -17.35 49.16
C VAL A 441 23.50 -18.36 48.59
N ALA A 442 24.30 -18.95 49.47
CA ALA A 442 25.21 -20.03 49.09
C ALA A 442 24.42 -21.35 48.89
N ARG A 443 24.64 -22.00 47.75
CA ARG A 443 24.05 -23.27 47.35
C ARG A 443 25.14 -24.33 47.29
N HIS A 444 24.99 -25.38 48.09
CA HIS A 444 25.89 -26.54 48.07
C HIS A 444 25.27 -27.64 47.20
N ILE A 445 26.01 -28.09 46.20
CA ILE A 445 25.52 -29.03 45.19
C ILE A 445 25.84 -30.46 45.61
N THR A 446 24.82 -31.31 45.59
CA THR A 446 24.94 -32.74 45.93
C THR A 446 24.99 -33.62 44.69
N ARG A 447 24.30 -33.21 43.62
CA ARG A 447 24.25 -33.93 42.35
C ARG A 447 24.36 -32.95 41.21
N ALA A 448 25.10 -33.32 40.18
CA ALA A 448 25.21 -32.55 38.96
C ALA A 448 25.24 -33.48 37.75
N ASP A 449 24.67 -33.02 36.65
CA ASP A 449 24.60 -33.75 35.39
C ASP A 449 24.94 -32.80 34.22
N GLY A 450 25.78 -33.23 33.29
CA GLY A 450 26.38 -32.41 32.23
C GLY A 450 27.87 -32.69 31.99
N PRO A 451 28.56 -31.90 31.14
CA PRO A 451 28.05 -30.71 30.46
C PRO A 451 27.24 -31.00 29.19
N GLU A 452 26.13 -30.29 29.02
CA GLU A 452 25.50 -30.10 27.71
C GLU A 452 26.13 -28.87 27.05
N ARG A 453 26.89 -29.08 25.97
CA ARG A 453 27.59 -27.99 25.25
C ARG A 453 26.70 -27.38 24.17
N ILE A 454 26.42 -26.09 24.32
CA ILE A 454 25.68 -25.27 23.35
C ILE A 454 26.65 -24.27 22.73
N ALA A 455 26.97 -24.47 21.45
CA ALA A 455 27.83 -23.56 20.69
C ALA A 455 27.03 -22.31 20.24
N PRO A 456 27.69 -21.15 20.04
CA PRO A 456 27.03 -19.99 19.46
C PRO A 456 26.55 -20.27 18.03
N GLU A 457 25.47 -19.62 17.60
CA GLU A 457 24.94 -19.73 16.25
C GLU A 457 25.84 -18.97 15.26
N TRP A 458 26.82 -19.66 14.67
CA TRP A 458 27.86 -19.05 13.82
C TRP A 458 27.32 -18.25 12.61
N TRP A 459 26.09 -18.55 12.17
CA TRP A 459 25.42 -17.87 11.07
C TRP A 459 24.78 -16.53 11.46
N LYS A 460 24.64 -16.20 12.76
CA LYS A 460 24.09 -14.91 13.20
C LYS A 460 25.18 -13.89 13.47
N LEU A 461 25.03 -12.70 12.88
CA LEU A 461 26.00 -11.60 13.05
C LEU A 461 26.13 -11.14 14.51
N SER A 462 25.04 -11.19 15.28
CA SER A 462 25.01 -10.83 16.70
C SER A 462 25.86 -11.75 17.58
N GLU A 463 26.16 -12.97 17.10
CA GLU A 463 26.95 -13.98 17.80
C GLU A 463 28.44 -13.91 17.46
N ARG A 464 28.87 -12.92 16.65
CA ARG A 464 30.29 -12.74 16.33
C ARG A 464 31.06 -12.38 17.61
N GLY A 465 31.79 -13.36 18.14
CA GLY A 465 32.56 -13.23 19.38
C GLY A 465 31.90 -13.89 20.60
N ALA A 466 30.68 -14.44 20.46
CA ALA A 466 30.06 -15.24 21.52
C ALA A 466 30.86 -16.53 21.78
N ARG A 467 30.88 -16.98 23.03
CA ARG A 467 31.59 -18.19 23.47
C ARG A 467 30.62 -19.35 23.66
N ALA A 468 31.12 -20.58 23.57
CA ALA A 468 30.32 -21.77 23.84
C ALA A 468 29.89 -21.81 25.31
N ARG A 469 28.71 -22.37 25.57
CA ARG A 469 28.12 -22.50 26.90
C ARG A 469 28.05 -23.98 27.30
N ASP A 470 28.68 -24.33 28.40
CA ASP A 470 28.58 -25.67 29.00
C ASP A 470 27.55 -25.66 30.13
N TYR A 471 26.39 -26.25 29.88
CA TYR A 471 25.27 -26.30 30.82
C TYR A 471 25.33 -27.53 31.73
N TYR A 472 25.03 -27.32 33.01
CA TYR A 472 24.93 -28.33 34.03
C TYR A 472 23.58 -28.23 34.73
N ARG A 473 22.97 -29.38 35.01
CA ARG A 473 21.81 -29.50 35.89
C ARG A 473 22.32 -29.79 37.29
N ALA A 474 22.17 -28.85 38.21
CA ALA A 474 22.71 -28.96 39.57
C ALA A 474 21.58 -29.05 40.60
N GLU A 475 21.65 -30.03 41.51
CA GLU A 475 20.72 -30.22 42.62
C GLU A 475 21.41 -29.85 43.95
N ASP A 476 20.80 -28.93 44.71
CA ASP A 476 21.33 -28.52 46.02
C ASP A 476 20.96 -29.50 47.15
N VAL A 477 21.54 -29.29 48.34
CA VAL A 477 21.24 -30.08 49.55
C VAL A 477 19.76 -30.03 49.99
N GLN A 478 18.99 -29.06 49.52
CA GLN A 478 17.56 -28.91 49.79
C GLN A 478 16.70 -29.52 48.67
N GLY A 479 17.30 -30.17 47.66
CA GLY A 479 16.61 -30.77 46.52
C GLY A 479 16.20 -29.77 45.43
N ARG A 480 16.63 -28.50 45.51
CA ARG A 480 16.31 -27.49 44.49
C ARG A 480 17.19 -27.70 43.27
N ARG A 481 16.60 -27.58 42.08
CA ARG A 481 17.28 -27.92 40.82
C ARG A 481 17.47 -26.70 39.94
N TYR A 482 18.73 -26.43 39.63
CA TYR A 482 19.19 -25.27 38.90
C TYR A 482 19.75 -25.68 37.54
N TRP A 483 19.52 -24.82 36.55
CA TRP A 483 20.19 -24.90 35.27
C TRP A 483 21.24 -23.80 35.20
N VAL A 484 22.51 -24.21 35.32
CA VAL A 484 23.66 -23.32 35.41
C VAL A 484 24.58 -23.58 34.24
N PHE A 485 25.21 -22.55 33.71
CA PHE A 485 26.19 -22.73 32.64
C PHE A 485 27.47 -21.96 32.88
N ARG A 486 28.51 -22.46 32.24
CA ARG A 486 29.78 -21.78 32.08
C ARG A 486 29.87 -21.22 30.66
N GLU A 487 30.07 -19.92 30.54
CA GLU A 487 30.36 -19.25 29.29
C GLU A 487 31.86 -19.20 29.04
N GLY A 488 32.30 -19.85 27.96
CA GLY A 488 33.70 -19.96 27.61
C GLY A 488 34.38 -21.24 28.07
N LEU A 489 35.45 -21.58 27.35
CA LEU A 489 36.36 -22.66 27.70
C LEU A 489 37.67 -22.06 28.22
N TYR A 490 38.32 -22.75 29.16
CA TYR A 490 39.59 -22.28 29.72
C TYR A 490 40.69 -22.11 28.67
N ASP A 491 40.66 -22.91 27.58
CA ASP A 491 41.67 -22.93 26.52
C ASP A 491 41.22 -22.28 25.19
N ASP A 492 40.13 -21.50 25.18
CA ASP A 492 39.60 -20.93 23.92
C ASP A 492 40.30 -19.65 23.44
N ASN A 493 41.24 -19.08 24.21
CA ASN A 493 41.97 -17.83 23.91
C ASN A 493 41.08 -16.65 23.47
N ARG A 494 39.80 -16.62 23.88
CA ARG A 494 38.77 -15.69 23.37
C ARG A 494 38.21 -14.73 24.43
N GLY A 495 39.07 -14.24 25.34
CA GLY A 495 38.75 -13.08 26.18
C GLY A 495 38.38 -13.39 27.64
N GLY A 496 39.42 -13.66 28.46
CA GLY A 496 39.31 -13.75 29.91
C GLY A 496 38.80 -15.11 30.45
N PRO A 497 38.90 -15.34 31.77
CA PRO A 497 38.47 -16.58 32.39
C PRO A 497 36.98 -16.82 32.18
N PRO A 498 36.53 -18.09 32.08
CA PRO A 498 35.13 -18.41 31.85
C PRO A 498 34.27 -17.92 33.02
N GLN A 499 33.04 -17.51 32.69
CA GLN A 499 32.09 -16.94 33.66
C GLN A 499 30.93 -17.91 33.88
N TRP A 500 30.36 -17.90 35.08
CA TRP A 500 29.25 -18.79 35.43
C TRP A 500 27.95 -18.01 35.63
N PHE A 501 26.85 -18.62 35.20
CA PHE A 501 25.52 -18.04 35.25
C PHE A 501 24.48 -19.07 35.67
N VAL A 502 23.43 -18.60 36.34
CA VAL A 502 22.16 -19.34 36.51
C VAL A 502 21.22 -18.87 35.41
N HIS A 503 20.65 -19.82 34.67
CA HIS A 503 19.77 -19.51 33.54
C HIS A 503 18.34 -19.99 33.76
N GLY A 504 18.12 -21.08 34.50
CA GLY A 504 16.77 -21.58 34.73
C GLY A 504 16.59 -22.43 35.97
N LEU A 505 15.33 -22.72 36.28
CA LEU A 505 14.89 -23.46 37.45
C LEU A 505 13.97 -24.61 37.03
N PHE A 506 14.26 -25.82 37.50
CA PHE A 506 13.43 -26.99 37.22
C PHE A 506 12.31 -27.18 38.23
N ALA A 507 12.54 -26.83 39.50
CA ALA A 507 11.59 -26.95 40.62
C ALA A 507 12.02 -26.05 41.80
#